data_AF-A0A420WW59-F1
#
_entry.id   AF-A0A420WW59-F1
#
_cell.length_a   1.000
_cell.length_b   1.000
_cell.length_c   1.000
_cell.angle_alpha   90.00
_cell.angle_beta   90.00
_cell.angle_gamma   90.00
#
_symmetry.space_group_name_H-M   'P 1'
#
loop_
_entity.id
_entity.type
_entity.pdbx_description
1 polymer ?
#
loop_
_entity_poly.entity_id
_entity_poly.type
_entity_poly.pdbx_seq_one_letter_code
_entity_poly.pdbx_strand_id
1 'polypeptide(L)'
;MRARKSAPLLALACISGLLGGCSLFAGEPQLETLSGQLTSETTTSLPADATIEVRLIEHGGDDTTLATTELHHPGPFPIDYQLRYDAAALRTDHRYTLDATIRVNTRVRYLNGDTVPLSTEHDPGQPLDIPMVPVNRPDA
;
A
#
# COMPACT_ATOMS: atom_id res chain seq x y z
N MET A 1 56.45 55.34 -28.10
CA MET A 1 56.22 54.20 -27.19
C MET A 1 54.86 54.35 -26.52
N ARG A 2 53.89 53.47 -26.81
CA ARG A 2 53.12 52.66 -25.83
C ARG A 2 51.94 51.99 -26.55
N ALA A 3 51.86 50.69 -26.32
CA ALA A 3 51.07 49.71 -27.05
C ALA A 3 49.59 49.70 -26.64
N ARG A 4 48.74 49.26 -27.57
CA ARG A 4 47.38 48.76 -27.31
C ARG A 4 47.46 47.55 -26.37
N LYS A 5 46.63 47.50 -25.33
CA LYS A 5 46.21 46.24 -24.69
C LYS A 5 44.76 46.33 -24.23
N SER A 6 43.92 45.56 -24.92
CA SER A 6 42.60 45.09 -24.52
C SER A 6 42.64 44.40 -23.16
N ALA A 7 41.62 44.62 -22.32
CA ALA A 7 41.38 43.81 -21.13
C ALA A 7 39.90 43.39 -21.07
N PRO A 8 39.61 42.13 -20.70
CA PRO A 8 38.47 41.37 -21.21
C PRO A 8 37.31 41.25 -20.21
N LEU A 9 36.13 40.96 -20.75
CA LEU A 9 35.00 40.34 -20.05
C LEU A 9 35.49 39.11 -19.28
N LEU A 10 35.51 39.13 -17.94
CA LEU A 10 35.39 37.91 -17.13
C LEU A 10 35.17 38.25 -15.64
N ALA A 11 33.90 38.35 -15.23
CA ALA A 11 33.53 38.23 -13.81
C ALA A 11 32.05 37.84 -13.64
N LEU A 12 31.51 37.00 -14.55
CA LEU A 12 30.15 36.49 -14.50
C LEU A 12 30.15 34.97 -14.30
N ALA A 13 30.81 34.48 -13.23
CA ALA A 13 30.94 33.04 -13.02
C ALA A 13 31.09 32.66 -11.53
N CYS A 14 30.16 33.06 -10.65
CA CYS A 14 30.12 32.54 -9.27
C CYS A 14 28.70 32.33 -8.67
N ILE A 15 27.60 32.41 -9.43
CA ILE A 15 26.24 32.32 -8.85
C ILE A 15 25.40 31.20 -9.50
N SER A 16 25.91 29.97 -9.52
CA SER A 16 25.14 28.81 -10.02
C SER A 16 25.15 27.60 -9.08
N GLY A 17 25.67 27.73 -7.84
CA GLY A 17 25.91 26.58 -6.95
C GLY A 17 24.88 26.29 -5.86
N LEU A 18 23.77 27.04 -5.74
CA LEU A 18 22.93 27.02 -4.53
C LEU A 18 21.54 26.35 -4.67
N LEU A 19 21.23 25.67 -5.79
CA LEU A 19 19.88 25.09 -6.00
C LEU A 19 19.78 23.55 -5.84
N GLY A 20 20.80 22.85 -5.33
CA GLY A 20 20.84 21.38 -5.30
C GLY A 20 20.57 20.68 -3.96
N GLY A 21 20.08 21.35 -2.92
CA GLY A 21 20.33 20.93 -1.53
C GLY A 21 19.21 20.28 -0.71
N CYS A 22 18.02 19.95 -1.24
CA CYS A 22 16.89 19.55 -0.38
C CYS A 22 16.32 18.13 -0.55
N SER A 23 16.87 17.29 -1.44
CA SER A 23 16.31 15.95 -1.71
C SER A 23 17.03 14.79 -1.02
N LEU A 24 18.00 15.05 -0.13
CA LEU A 24 18.89 14.01 0.42
C LEU A 24 18.51 13.49 1.83
N PHE A 25 17.42 13.98 2.44
CA PHE A 25 17.07 13.62 3.83
C PHE A 25 15.65 13.08 4.02
N ALA A 26 14.98 12.67 2.95
CA ALA A 26 13.85 11.76 3.09
C ALA A 26 14.41 10.33 3.01
N GLY A 27 14.22 9.53 4.08
CA GLY A 27 14.56 8.11 4.02
C GLY A 27 13.87 7.46 2.82
N GLU A 28 14.59 6.63 2.07
CA GLU A 28 14.00 5.96 0.91
C GLU A 28 12.90 5.00 1.39
N PRO A 29 11.71 4.99 0.75
CA PRO A 29 10.65 4.07 1.11
C PRO A 29 11.12 2.64 0.88
N GLN A 30 10.94 1.78 1.89
CA GLN A 30 11.25 0.36 1.79
C GLN A 30 10.02 -0.38 1.29
N LEU A 31 9.79 -0.32 -0.03
CA LEU A 31 8.61 -0.93 -0.63
C LEU A 31 8.69 -2.46 -0.62
N GLU A 32 7.72 -3.07 0.05
CA GLU A 32 7.53 -4.51 0.11
C GLU A 32 6.14 -4.90 -0.39
N THR A 33 5.93 -6.20 -0.63
CA THR A 33 4.66 -6.74 -1.14
C THR A 33 4.18 -7.84 -0.22
N LEU A 34 3.00 -7.66 0.38
CA LEU A 34 2.25 -8.73 1.02
C LEU A 34 1.43 -9.45 -0.05
N SER A 35 1.38 -10.77 0.03
CA SER A 35 0.60 -11.60 -0.89
C SER A 35 -0.09 -12.73 -0.13
N GLY A 36 -1.17 -13.24 -0.70
CA GLY A 36 -1.95 -14.31 -0.11
C GLY A 36 -3.23 -14.51 -0.90
N GLN A 37 -4.12 -15.33 -0.35
CA GLN A 37 -5.40 -15.63 -0.94
C GLN A 37 -6.55 -15.17 -0.06
N LEU A 38 -7.57 -14.60 -0.69
CA LEU A 38 -8.88 -14.51 -0.08
C LEU A 38 -9.54 -15.87 -0.20
N THR A 39 -9.93 -16.48 0.92
CA THR A 39 -10.50 -17.83 0.97
C THR A 39 -11.92 -17.77 1.49
N SER A 40 -12.80 -18.69 1.07
CA SER A 40 -14.18 -18.77 1.54
C SER A 40 -14.61 -20.22 1.54
N GLU A 41 -15.38 -20.62 2.55
CA GLU A 41 -15.96 -21.97 2.60
C GLU A 41 -17.00 -22.18 1.49
N THR A 42 -17.59 -21.09 0.99
CA THR A 42 -18.61 -21.15 -0.06
C THR A 42 -17.96 -20.96 -1.42
N THR A 43 -18.16 -21.94 -2.31
CA THR A 43 -17.64 -21.93 -3.70
C THR A 43 -18.49 -21.10 -4.68
N THR A 44 -19.23 -20.10 -4.19
CA THR A 44 -20.06 -19.26 -5.06
C THR A 44 -19.17 -18.32 -5.86
N SER A 45 -19.35 -18.29 -7.18
CA SER A 45 -18.68 -17.31 -8.04
C SER A 45 -19.11 -15.90 -7.67
N LEU A 46 -18.15 -14.98 -7.58
CA LEU A 46 -18.45 -13.57 -7.50
C LEU A 46 -18.97 -13.07 -8.86
N PRO A 47 -19.93 -12.14 -8.88
CA PRO A 47 -20.33 -11.43 -10.09
C PRO A 47 -19.17 -10.66 -10.72
N ALA A 48 -19.26 -10.40 -12.03
CA ALA A 48 -18.21 -9.66 -12.75
C ALA A 48 -18.02 -8.22 -12.21
N ASP A 49 -19.07 -7.58 -11.71
CA ASP A 49 -19.01 -6.24 -11.11
C ASP A 49 -18.48 -6.23 -9.67
N ALA A 50 -18.04 -7.39 -9.13
CA ALA A 50 -17.44 -7.44 -7.82
C ALA A 50 -16.12 -6.66 -7.77
N THR A 51 -15.97 -5.86 -6.71
CA THR A 51 -14.74 -5.14 -6.39
C THR A 51 -14.27 -5.55 -5.01
N ILE A 52 -12.98 -5.81 -4.90
CA ILE A 52 -12.31 -6.20 -3.67
C ILE A 52 -11.41 -5.04 -3.25
N GLU A 53 -11.41 -4.72 -1.97
CA GLU A 53 -10.50 -3.79 -1.35
C GLU A 53 -9.76 -4.54 -0.24
N VAL A 54 -8.43 -4.58 -0.29
CA VAL A 54 -7.57 -5.12 0.78
C VAL A 54 -6.73 -3.98 1.36
N ARG A 55 -6.72 -3.85 2.68
CA ARG A 55 -6.10 -2.76 3.43
C ARG A 55 -5.15 -3.30 4.49
N LEU A 56 -4.02 -2.63 4.65
CA LEU A 56 -3.17 -2.77 5.81
C LEU A 56 -3.51 -1.66 6.80
N ILE A 57 -3.89 -2.04 8.01
CA ILE A 57 -4.34 -1.13 9.06
C ILE A 57 -3.35 -1.17 10.21
N GLU A 58 -2.95 0.01 10.67
CA GLU A 58 -2.32 0.22 11.97
C GLU A 58 -3.39 0.54 13.01
N HIS A 59 -3.36 -0.18 14.13
CA HIS A 59 -4.24 0.06 15.27
C HIS A 59 -3.57 0.94 16.32
N GLY A 60 -4.31 1.95 16.78
CA GLY A 60 -3.85 2.89 17.80
C GLY A 60 -5.02 3.56 18.53
N GLY A 61 -4.87 4.85 18.84
CA GLY A 61 -6.00 5.66 19.33
C GLY A 61 -7.08 5.84 18.26
N ASP A 62 -6.63 6.04 17.02
CA ASP A 62 -7.45 6.00 15.80
C ASP A 62 -6.79 5.02 14.81
N ASP A 63 -7.60 4.22 14.13
CA ASP A 63 -7.10 3.29 13.12
C ASP A 63 -6.62 4.05 11.87
N THR A 64 -5.43 3.70 11.39
CA THR A 64 -4.80 4.32 10.23
C THR A 64 -4.59 3.31 9.12
N THR A 65 -5.01 3.63 7.89
CA THR A 65 -4.75 2.77 6.72
C THR A 65 -3.38 3.10 6.15
N LEU A 66 -2.45 2.15 6.18
CA LEU A 66 -1.09 2.32 5.68
C LEU A 66 -0.96 1.98 4.19
N ALA A 67 -1.77 1.04 3.70
CA ALA A 67 -1.79 0.65 2.30
C ALA A 67 -3.16 0.15 1.89
N THR A 68 -3.46 0.25 0.60
CA THR A 68 -4.70 -0.27 0.00
C THR A 68 -4.40 -0.82 -1.39
N THR A 69 -5.05 -1.92 -1.75
CA THR A 69 -5.08 -2.47 -3.11
C THR A 69 -6.51 -2.79 -3.47
N GLU A 70 -6.87 -2.56 -4.72
CA GLU A 70 -8.20 -2.85 -5.25
C GLU A 70 -8.09 -3.85 -6.40
N LEU A 71 -8.99 -4.84 -6.40
CA LEU A 71 -9.12 -5.81 -7.48
C LEU A 71 -10.52 -5.71 -8.07
N HIS A 72 -10.59 -5.62 -9.39
CA HIS A 72 -11.84 -5.64 -10.15
C HIS A 72 -11.95 -6.95 -10.91
N HIS A 73 -13.18 -7.46 -11.06
CA HIS A 73 -13.45 -8.71 -11.77
C HIS A 73 -12.62 -9.90 -11.22
N PRO A 74 -12.61 -10.13 -9.89
CA PRO A 74 -11.64 -11.01 -9.21
C PRO A 74 -11.78 -12.51 -9.54
N GLY A 75 -12.85 -12.93 -10.22
CA GLY A 75 -13.12 -14.35 -10.49
C GLY A 75 -13.65 -15.11 -9.27
N PRO A 76 -13.56 -16.46 -9.28
CA PRO A 76 -14.00 -17.30 -8.17
C PRO A 76 -12.95 -17.38 -7.04
N PHE A 77 -13.39 -17.73 -5.83
CA PHE A 77 -12.50 -18.11 -4.73
C PHE A 77 -11.70 -19.39 -5.06
N PRO A 78 -10.46 -19.54 -4.54
CA PRO A 78 -9.67 -18.52 -3.84
C PRO A 78 -9.19 -17.41 -4.79
N ILE A 79 -9.07 -16.19 -4.27
CA ILE A 79 -8.69 -15.02 -5.07
C ILE A 79 -7.34 -14.52 -4.58
N ASP A 80 -6.35 -14.52 -5.46
CA ASP A 80 -5.01 -14.00 -5.15
C ASP A 80 -5.05 -12.48 -4.99
N TYR A 81 -4.34 -11.95 -3.99
CA TYR A 81 -4.13 -10.51 -3.83
C TYR A 81 -2.65 -10.18 -3.65
N GLN A 82 -2.30 -8.94 -4.00
CA GLN A 82 -0.99 -8.35 -3.72
C GLN A 82 -1.18 -6.92 -3.22
N LEU A 83 -0.61 -6.64 -2.04
CA LEU A 83 -0.66 -5.33 -1.40
C LEU A 83 0.75 -4.79 -1.22
N ARG A 84 1.05 -3.69 -1.89
CA ARG A 84 2.34 -2.99 -1.76
C ARG A 84 2.26 -1.99 -0.63
N TYR A 85 3.27 -1.97 0.24
CA TYR A 85 3.33 -1.09 1.40
C TYR A 85 4.78 -0.65 1.66
N ASP A 86 4.96 0.40 2.45
CA ASP A 86 6.27 0.85 2.93
C ASP A 86 6.57 0.17 4.27
N ALA A 87 7.53 -0.76 4.29
CA ALA A 87 7.92 -1.48 5.48
C ALA A 87 8.57 -0.57 6.53
N ALA A 88 9.17 0.56 6.11
CA ALA A 88 9.71 1.55 7.04
C ALA A 88 8.62 2.27 7.85
N ALA A 89 7.34 2.15 7.46
CA ALA A 89 6.21 2.68 8.21
C ALA A 89 5.81 1.80 9.42
N LEU A 90 6.26 0.54 9.46
CA LEU A 90 5.95 -0.37 10.57
C LEU A 90 6.82 -0.07 11.80
N ARG A 91 6.18 -0.01 12.97
CA ARG A 91 6.79 0.21 14.29
C ARG A 91 6.54 -1.00 15.19
N THR A 92 7.57 -1.44 15.90
CA THR A 92 7.55 -2.67 16.70
C THR A 92 6.61 -2.63 17.91
N ASP A 93 6.22 -1.43 18.37
CA ASP A 93 5.30 -1.20 19.48
C ASP A 93 3.84 -1.00 19.03
N HIS A 94 3.56 -1.13 17.73
CA HIS A 94 2.23 -0.99 17.14
C HIS A 94 1.67 -2.34 16.67
N ARG A 95 0.36 -2.37 16.44
CA ARG A 95 -0.35 -3.57 15.97
C ARG A 95 -0.90 -3.34 14.59
N TYR A 96 -0.79 -4.35 13.75
CA TYR A 96 -1.19 -4.27 12.35
C TYR A 96 -2.10 -5.42 11.97
N THR A 97 -3.07 -5.16 11.10
CA THR A 97 -3.96 -6.19 10.55
C THR A 97 -4.20 -5.98 9.06
N LEU A 98 -4.58 -7.07 8.39
CA LEU A 98 -5.15 -7.02 7.06
C LEU A 98 -6.67 -7.09 7.12
N ASP A 99 -7.30 -6.13 6.46
CA ASP A 99 -8.74 -6.08 6.23
C ASP A 99 -9.02 -6.28 4.74
N ALA A 100 -10.04 -7.07 4.42
CA ALA A 100 -10.54 -7.27 3.08
C ALA A 100 -12.07 -7.06 3.07
N THR A 101 -12.55 -6.41 2.02
CA THR A 101 -13.98 -6.19 1.80
C THR A 101 -14.31 -6.47 0.35
N ILE A 102 -15.35 -7.28 0.10
CA ILE A 102 -15.87 -7.50 -1.25
C ILE A 102 -17.20 -6.79 -1.38
N ARG A 103 -17.30 -5.90 -2.37
CA ARG A 103 -18.52 -5.19 -2.73
C ARG A 103 -19.04 -5.69 -4.07
N VAL A 104 -20.35 -5.84 -4.16
CA VAL A 104 -21.07 -6.17 -5.39
C VAL A 104 -22.17 -5.13 -5.54
N ASN A 105 -22.27 -4.45 -6.68
CA ASN A 105 -23.16 -3.30 -6.85
C ASN A 105 -23.08 -2.31 -5.66
N THR A 106 -21.86 -1.91 -5.27
CA THR A 106 -21.57 -1.01 -4.12
C THR A 106 -22.02 -1.49 -2.72
N ARG A 107 -22.58 -2.70 -2.59
CA ARG A 107 -22.98 -3.26 -1.30
C ARG A 107 -21.92 -4.24 -0.82
N VAL A 108 -21.52 -4.13 0.45
CA VAL A 108 -20.65 -5.12 1.09
C VAL A 108 -21.35 -6.48 1.10
N ARG A 109 -20.68 -7.50 0.58
CA ARG A 109 -21.16 -8.89 0.51
C ARG A 109 -20.26 -9.85 1.26
N TYR A 110 -18.96 -9.56 1.36
CA TYR A 110 -18.02 -10.33 2.18
C TYR A 110 -17.13 -9.39 2.98
N LEU A 111 -16.75 -9.86 4.17
CA LEU A 111 -15.79 -9.26 5.08
C LEU A 111 -14.86 -10.36 5.58
N ASN A 112 -13.78 -9.99 6.29
CA ASN A 112 -12.96 -10.94 7.03
C ASN A 112 -13.81 -11.79 7.97
N GLY A 113 -13.57 -13.10 7.98
CA GLY A 113 -14.11 -14.01 9.00
C GLY A 113 -13.39 -13.86 10.33
N ASP A 114 -12.07 -13.76 10.27
CA ASP A 114 -11.19 -13.63 11.44
C ASP A 114 -10.21 -12.46 11.26
N THR A 115 -9.68 -11.95 12.37
CA THR A 115 -8.60 -10.96 12.34
C THR A 115 -7.33 -11.60 11.79
N VAL A 116 -6.70 -10.94 10.81
CA VAL A 116 -5.45 -11.39 10.20
C VAL A 116 -4.32 -10.44 10.64
N PRO A 117 -3.57 -10.76 11.70
CA PRO A 117 -2.50 -9.90 12.19
C PRO A 117 -1.28 -9.93 11.27
N LEU A 118 -0.62 -8.79 11.10
CA LEU A 118 0.70 -8.70 10.48
C LEU A 118 1.75 -8.41 11.56
N SER A 119 2.72 -9.33 11.70
CA SER A 119 3.90 -9.09 12.55
C SER A 119 4.89 -8.18 11.83
N THR A 120 5.57 -7.29 12.56
CA THR A 120 6.67 -6.49 12.01
C THR A 120 7.89 -7.33 11.62
N GLU A 121 7.95 -8.58 12.08
CA GLU A 121 8.99 -9.56 11.74
C GLU A 121 8.51 -10.55 10.66
N HIS A 122 7.40 -10.27 9.99
CA HIS A 122 6.86 -11.14 8.95
C HIS A 122 7.86 -11.32 7.81
N ASP A 123 8.01 -12.57 7.35
CA ASP A 123 8.78 -12.89 6.15
C ASP A 123 7.98 -12.47 4.91
N PRO A 124 8.47 -11.54 4.07
CA PRO A 124 7.76 -11.10 2.86
C PRO A 124 7.40 -12.22 1.88
N GLY A 125 8.05 -13.39 1.98
CA GLY A 125 7.74 -14.57 1.17
C GLY A 125 6.64 -15.47 1.72
N GLN A 126 6.19 -15.26 2.97
CA GLN A 126 5.10 -16.04 3.57
C GLN A 126 3.74 -15.52 3.11
N PRO A 127 2.87 -16.36 2.51
CA PRO A 127 1.53 -15.94 2.15
C PRO A 127 0.70 -15.68 3.42
N LEU A 128 -0.14 -14.65 3.37
CA LEU A 128 -1.04 -14.30 4.46
C LEU A 128 -2.49 -14.40 3.97
N ASP A 129 -3.10 -15.57 4.16
CA ASP A 129 -4.46 -15.79 3.66
C ASP A 129 -5.50 -15.06 4.53
N ILE A 130 -6.52 -14.51 3.87
CA ILE A 130 -7.60 -13.78 4.52
C ILE A 130 -8.89 -14.60 4.36
N PRO A 131 -9.41 -15.20 5.45
CA PRO A 131 -10.69 -15.90 5.40
C PRO A 131 -11.81 -14.88 5.22
N MET A 132 -12.70 -15.13 4.26
CA MET A 132 -13.82 -14.28 3.91
C MET A 132 -15.14 -14.97 4.26
N VAL A 133 -16.02 -14.24 4.91
CA VAL A 133 -17.36 -14.71 5.26
C VAL A 133 -18.43 -13.85 4.60
N PRO A 134 -19.54 -14.43 4.12
CA PRO A 134 -20.64 -13.66 3.56
C PRO A 134 -21.32 -12.84 4.66
N VAL A 135 -21.65 -11.59 4.34
CA VAL A 135 -22.51 -10.76 5.19
C VAL A 135 -23.95 -11.23 4.98
N ASN A 136 -24.45 -12.05 5.89
CA ASN A 136 -25.87 -12.39 5.95
C ASN A 136 -26.63 -11.19 6.55
N ARG A 137 -27.26 -10.39 5.71
CA ARG A 137 -28.39 -9.58 6.16
C ARG A 137 -29.62 -10.49 6.11
N PRO A 138 -30.24 -10.89 7.24
CA PRO A 138 -31.64 -11.26 7.18
C PRO A 138 -32.37 -10.00 6.73
N ASP A 139 -32.96 -10.03 5.54
CA ASP A 139 -33.88 -8.98 5.12
C ASP A 139 -34.99 -8.91 6.19
N ALA A 140 -34.94 -7.84 6.99
CA ALA A 140 -35.93 -7.53 8.03
C ALA A 140 -37.13 -6.80 7.41
#